data_AF-A0A6B2LI00-F1
#
_entry.id   AF-A0A6B2LI00-F1
#
_cell.length_a   1.000
_cell.length_b   1.000
_cell.length_c   1.000
_cell.angle_alpha   90.00
_cell.angle_beta   90.00
_cell.angle_gamma   90.00
#
_symmetry.space_group_name_H-M   'P 1'
#
loop_
_entity.id
_entity.type
_entity.pdbx_description
1 polymer ?
#
loop_
_entity_poly.entity_id
_entity_poly.type
_entity_poly.pdbx_seq_one_letter_code
_entity_poly.pdbx_strand_id
1 'polypeptide(L)'
;MEMTKQEKKILKQRAKNSKPKSKSKATDPEPWPAPKDGTPVKLIFDTDIGTDVDDSLALLMALHIPDTDVKILGVTTVYGVTKLRTEITKKIVEGMVERKRRNGENLPPTEKNEEFGRFCHKDFPFPIVTGRDVPLGTHRHYFYTGVEGLTRDGEELFKVEELEELKEILSESERSEHNAARFIVQQVLKFPGE
;
A
#
# COMPACT_ATOMS: atom_id res chain seq x y z
N MET A 1 37.81 -14.21 5.09
CA MET A 1 38.71 -14.27 3.91
C MET A 1 39.34 -12.90 3.75
N GLU A 2 40.67 -12.79 3.79
CA GLU A 2 41.37 -11.49 3.78
C GLU A 2 41.42 -10.89 2.37
N MET A 3 41.05 -9.61 2.23
CA MET A 3 41.06 -8.92 0.94
C MET A 3 42.47 -8.85 0.34
N THR A 4 42.55 -9.19 -0.94
CA THR A 4 43.77 -9.16 -1.74
C THR A 4 44.30 -7.74 -1.94
N LYS A 5 45.60 -7.61 -2.23
CA LYS A 5 46.25 -6.31 -2.49
C LYS A 5 45.62 -5.57 -3.67
N GLN A 6 45.04 -6.30 -4.63
CA GLN A 6 44.42 -5.76 -5.82
C GLN A 6 43.03 -5.16 -5.51
N GLU A 7 42.23 -5.83 -4.68
CA GLU A 7 40.95 -5.30 -4.19
C GLU A 7 41.14 -4.04 -3.34
N LYS A 8 42.15 -4.03 -2.46
CA LYS A 8 42.52 -2.84 -1.67
C LYS A 8 42.92 -1.65 -2.57
N LYS A 9 43.54 -1.91 -3.72
CA LYS A 9 43.93 -0.87 -4.69
C LYS A 9 42.72 -0.31 -5.44
N ILE A 10 41.79 -1.18 -5.84
CA ILE A 10 40.52 -0.80 -6.49
C ILE A 10 39.66 0.04 -5.54
N LEU A 11 39.55 -0.36 -4.27
CA LEU A 11 38.80 0.41 -3.27
C LEU A 11 39.39 1.81 -3.06
N LYS A 12 40.72 1.92 -2.97
CA LYS A 12 41.42 3.21 -2.86
C LYS A 12 41.23 4.10 -4.09
N GLN A 13 41.19 3.52 -5.29
CA GLN A 13 40.91 4.27 -6.52
C GLN A 13 39.46 4.76 -6.56
N ARG A 14 38.48 3.94 -6.16
CA ARG A 14 37.08 4.34 -6.05
C ARG A 14 36.87 5.47 -5.04
N ALA A 15 37.52 5.38 -3.87
CA ALA A 15 37.48 6.41 -2.84
C ALA A 15 38.15 7.74 -3.28
N LYS A 16 39.16 7.70 -4.14
CA LYS A 16 39.79 8.90 -4.72
C LYS A 16 38.95 9.57 -5.80
N ASN A 17 38.17 8.77 -6.56
CA ASN A 17 37.27 9.29 -7.59
C ASN A 17 35.92 9.76 -7.02
N SER A 18 35.56 9.34 -5.81
CA SER A 18 34.47 9.95 -5.04
C SER A 18 34.95 11.24 -4.36
N LYS A 19 35.31 12.26 -5.14
CA LYS A 19 35.27 13.61 -4.58
C LYS A 19 33.81 13.87 -4.18
N PRO A 20 33.55 14.42 -2.98
CA PRO A 20 32.20 14.85 -2.65
C PRO A 20 31.80 15.84 -3.73
N LYS A 21 30.80 15.48 -4.55
CA LYS A 21 30.15 16.46 -5.41
C LYS A 21 29.79 17.62 -4.48
N SER A 22 30.21 18.83 -4.83
CA SER A 22 29.83 20.06 -4.12
C SER A 22 28.39 19.90 -3.69
N LYS A 23 28.08 20.14 -2.40
CA LYS A 23 26.71 20.13 -1.90
C LYS A 23 25.89 21.04 -2.82
N SER A 24 25.29 20.49 -3.87
CA SER A 24 24.10 21.06 -4.45
C SER A 24 23.19 21.08 -3.24
N LYS A 25 22.82 22.27 -2.77
CA LYS A 25 21.62 22.37 -1.95
C LYS A 25 20.61 21.53 -2.71
N ALA A 26 20.22 20.39 -2.15
CA ALA A 26 19.02 19.73 -2.62
C ALA A 26 17.98 20.80 -2.41
N THR A 27 17.66 21.53 -3.47
CA THR A 27 16.44 22.31 -3.51
C THR A 27 15.39 21.26 -3.26
N ASP A 28 14.63 21.42 -2.18
CA ASP A 28 13.48 20.57 -1.94
C ASP A 28 12.75 20.45 -3.28
N PRO A 29 12.39 19.21 -3.71
CA PRO A 29 11.67 19.06 -4.96
C PRO A 29 10.52 20.05 -4.93
N GLU A 30 10.35 20.83 -6.01
CA GLU A 30 9.24 21.76 -6.09
C GLU A 30 7.98 21.01 -5.64
N PRO A 31 7.19 21.60 -4.72
CA PRO A 31 6.05 20.92 -4.15
C PRO A 31 5.21 20.40 -5.31
N TRP A 32 4.79 19.13 -5.22
CA TRP A 32 3.93 18.52 -6.23
C TRP A 32 2.81 19.50 -6.56
N PRO A 33 2.59 19.81 -7.85
CA PRO A 33 1.68 20.87 -8.22
C PRO A 33 0.31 20.55 -7.63
N ALA A 34 -0.09 21.38 -6.66
CA ALA A 34 -1.43 21.29 -6.10
C ALA A 34 -2.43 21.46 -7.26
N PRO A 35 -3.60 20.78 -7.20
CA PRO A 35 -4.64 20.97 -8.21
C PRO A 35 -4.93 22.45 -8.40
N LYS A 36 -4.81 22.92 -9.65
CA LYS A 36 -4.79 24.36 -9.95
C LYS A 36 -6.14 25.04 -9.68
N ASP A 37 -7.22 24.26 -9.59
CA ASP A 37 -8.60 24.76 -9.65
C ASP A 37 -9.48 24.28 -8.48
N GLY A 38 -8.89 23.85 -7.36
CA GLY A 38 -9.64 23.33 -6.21
C GLY A 38 -10.35 21.98 -6.48
N THR A 39 -9.97 21.30 -7.56
CA THR A 39 -10.39 19.93 -7.84
C THR A 39 -9.65 18.97 -6.91
N PRO A 40 -10.31 17.96 -6.32
CA PRO A 40 -9.61 17.03 -5.44
C PRO A 40 -8.58 16.21 -6.19
N VAL A 41 -7.43 15.97 -5.57
CA VAL A 41 -6.43 15.01 -6.04
C VAL A 41 -7.07 13.63 -6.02
N LYS A 42 -7.12 12.96 -7.17
CA LYS A 42 -7.62 11.59 -7.26
C LYS A 42 -6.48 10.62 -6.93
N LEU A 43 -6.67 9.81 -5.89
CA LEU A 43 -5.63 8.94 -5.35
C LEU A 43 -5.98 7.47 -5.56
N ILE A 44 -5.05 6.71 -6.15
CA ILE A 44 -5.03 5.25 -6.05
C ILE A 44 -3.92 4.89 -5.07
N PHE A 45 -4.23 4.10 -4.05
CA PHE A 45 -3.29 3.75 -2.98
C PHE A 45 -2.82 2.31 -3.16
N ASP A 46 -1.66 2.09 -3.80
CA ASP A 46 -1.05 0.76 -3.96
C ASP A 46 -0.04 0.50 -2.84
N THR A 47 -0.20 -0.58 -2.09
CA THR A 47 0.56 -0.79 -0.85
C THR A 47 0.77 -2.27 -0.51
N ASP A 48 1.93 -2.58 0.08
CA ASP A 48 2.20 -3.83 0.78
C ASP A 48 1.96 -3.67 2.30
N ILE A 49 0.82 -3.06 2.64
CA ILE A 49 0.38 -2.83 4.01
C ILE A 49 0.40 -4.11 4.86
N GLY A 50 0.81 -3.97 6.12
CA GLY A 50 0.85 -5.06 7.10
C GLY A 50 2.23 -5.68 7.31
N THR A 51 3.29 -5.17 6.69
CA THR A 51 4.68 -5.54 7.06
C THR A 51 5.27 -4.56 8.05
N ASP A 52 5.16 -3.25 7.77
CA ASP A 52 5.58 -2.18 8.66
C ASP A 52 4.39 -1.24 8.97
N VAL A 53 4.56 -0.41 10.01
CA VAL A 53 3.48 0.45 10.56
C VAL A 53 3.19 1.68 9.70
N ASP A 54 4.15 2.10 8.89
CA ASP A 54 4.11 3.34 8.12
C ASP A 54 3.07 3.32 6.99
N ASP A 55 2.86 2.20 6.30
CA ASP A 55 1.75 2.04 5.34
C ASP A 55 0.38 2.24 6.00
N SER A 56 0.21 1.66 7.18
CA SER A 56 -1.05 1.77 7.95
C SER A 56 -1.29 3.21 8.38
N LEU A 57 -0.23 3.90 8.83
CA LEU A 57 -0.31 5.31 9.18
C LEU A 57 -0.60 6.18 7.95
N ALA A 58 0.04 5.91 6.81
CA ALA A 58 -0.20 6.63 5.56
C ALA A 58 -1.65 6.49 5.09
N LEU A 59 -2.22 5.28 5.14
CA LEU A 59 -3.64 5.05 4.83
C LEU A 59 -4.55 5.80 5.80
N LEU A 60 -4.30 5.71 7.11
CA LEU A 60 -5.10 6.43 8.12
C LEU A 60 -5.07 7.95 7.91
N MET A 61 -3.91 8.50 7.55
CA MET A 61 -3.77 9.92 7.24
C MET A 61 -4.55 10.27 5.97
N ALA A 62 -4.45 9.47 4.91
CA ALA A 62 -5.23 9.67 3.69
C ALA A 62 -6.75 9.67 3.95
N LEU A 63 -7.24 8.78 4.82
CA LEU A 63 -8.66 8.70 5.22
C LEU A 63 -9.13 9.89 6.08
N HIS A 64 -8.22 10.66 6.67
CA HIS A 64 -8.52 11.88 7.42
C HIS A 64 -8.54 13.14 6.55
N ILE A 65 -7.96 13.09 5.35
CA ILE A 65 -7.99 14.22 4.43
C ILE A 65 -9.42 14.37 3.90
N PRO A 66 -10.00 15.59 3.87
CA PRO A 66 -11.31 15.80 3.28
C PRO A 66 -11.35 15.40 1.80
N ASP A 67 -12.46 14.80 1.37
CA ASP A 67 -12.69 14.41 -0.04
C ASP A 67 -12.66 15.59 -1.02
N THR A 68 -12.78 16.82 -0.51
CA THR A 68 -12.60 18.08 -1.28
C THR A 68 -11.15 18.31 -1.69
N ASP A 69 -10.20 17.75 -0.95
CA ASP A 69 -8.77 17.90 -1.20
C ASP A 69 -8.18 16.63 -1.83
N VAL A 70 -8.53 15.46 -1.29
CA VAL A 70 -8.06 14.15 -1.79
C VAL A 70 -9.22 13.18 -1.86
N LYS A 71 -9.48 12.65 -3.05
CA LYS A 71 -10.47 11.61 -3.29
C LYS A 71 -9.80 10.27 -3.56
N ILE A 72 -9.91 9.34 -2.62
CA ILE A 72 -9.43 7.97 -2.81
C ILE A 72 -10.35 7.25 -3.83
N LEU A 73 -9.77 6.80 -4.93
CA LEU A 73 -10.44 6.03 -5.97
C LEU A 73 -10.44 4.53 -5.70
N GLY A 74 -9.46 4.04 -4.92
CA GLY A 74 -9.31 2.64 -4.54
C GLY A 74 -8.00 2.41 -3.81
N VAL A 75 -7.96 1.32 -3.04
CA VAL A 75 -6.74 0.79 -2.42
C VAL A 75 -6.43 -0.54 -3.10
N THR A 76 -5.20 -0.73 -3.54
CA THR A 76 -4.71 -2.00 -4.07
C THR A 76 -3.66 -2.57 -3.14
N THR A 77 -3.70 -3.87 -2.91
CA THR A 77 -2.70 -4.56 -2.09
C THR A 77 -1.77 -5.38 -2.96
N VAL A 78 -0.48 -5.38 -2.66
CA VAL A 78 0.54 -6.06 -3.48
C VAL A 78 1.53 -6.80 -2.60
N TYR A 79 2.17 -7.81 -3.19
CA TYR A 79 3.31 -8.53 -2.62
C TYR A 79 2.96 -9.42 -1.40
N GLY A 80 3.67 -10.54 -1.22
CA GLY A 80 3.44 -11.46 -0.09
C GLY A 80 2.03 -12.04 -0.06
N VAL A 81 1.45 -12.21 1.13
CA VAL A 81 0.09 -12.75 1.28
C VAL A 81 -0.95 -11.64 1.03
N THR A 82 -1.22 -11.29 -0.23
CA THR A 82 -2.06 -10.12 -0.56
C THR A 82 -3.49 -10.19 -0.03
N LYS A 83 -4.08 -11.39 0.10
CA LYS A 83 -5.39 -11.55 0.77
C LYS A 83 -5.35 -11.03 2.22
N LEU A 84 -4.31 -11.38 2.98
CA LEU A 84 -4.12 -10.89 4.35
C LEU A 84 -3.99 -9.37 4.37
N ARG A 85 -3.21 -8.80 3.45
CA ARG A 85 -3.04 -7.34 3.32
C ARG A 85 -4.35 -6.62 3.02
N THR A 86 -5.20 -7.21 2.17
CA THR A 86 -6.55 -6.71 1.89
C THR A 86 -7.42 -6.73 3.15
N GLU A 87 -7.36 -7.80 3.95
CA GLU A 87 -8.11 -7.87 5.22
C GLU A 87 -7.60 -6.85 6.24
N ILE A 88 -6.28 -6.63 6.35
CA ILE A 88 -5.69 -5.57 7.19
C ILE A 88 -6.24 -4.19 6.77
N THR A 89 -6.24 -3.91 5.47
CA THR A 89 -6.79 -2.66 4.92
C THR A 89 -8.26 -2.48 5.32
N LYS A 90 -9.07 -3.53 5.18
CA LYS A 90 -10.49 -3.50 5.57
C LYS A 90 -10.66 -3.18 7.05
N LYS A 91 -9.89 -3.84 7.93
CA LYS A 91 -9.93 -3.62 9.38
C LYS A 91 -9.58 -2.17 9.76
N ILE A 92 -8.59 -1.58 9.10
CA ILE A 92 -8.22 -0.18 9.31
C ILE A 92 -9.36 0.76 8.91
N VAL A 93 -9.96 0.54 7.73
CA VAL A 93 -11.10 1.35 7.24
C VAL A 93 -12.33 1.18 8.15
N GLU A 94 -12.64 -0.05 8.56
CA GLU A 94 -13.71 -0.37 9.53
C GLU A 94 -13.53 0.41 10.84
N GLY A 95 -12.35 0.32 11.46
CA GLY A 95 -12.06 1.01 12.72
C GLY A 95 -12.18 2.54 12.60
N MET A 96 -11.82 3.09 11.44
CA MET A 96 -11.97 4.52 11.16
C MET A 96 -13.44 4.93 11.04
N VAL A 97 -14.27 4.14 10.35
CA VAL A 97 -15.72 4.36 10.28
C VAL A 97 -16.34 4.30 11.68
N GLU A 98 -16.00 3.29 12.47
CA GLU A 98 -16.52 3.14 13.83
C GLU A 98 -16.11 4.31 14.74
N ARG A 99 -14.90 4.84 14.57
CA ARG A 99 -14.46 6.06 15.26
C ARG A 99 -15.32 7.26 14.87
N LYS A 100 -15.58 7.49 13.58
CA LYS A 100 -16.46 8.58 13.10
C LYS A 100 -17.86 8.46 13.68
N ARG A 101 -18.44 7.25 13.69
CA ARG A 101 -19.73 6.97 14.34
C ARG A 101 -19.73 7.31 15.83
N ARG A 102 -18.69 6.91 16.57
CA ARG A 102 -18.53 7.25 18.00
C ARG A 102 -18.45 8.75 18.25
N ASN A 103 -17.94 9.52 17.30
CA ASN A 103 -17.87 10.97 17.36
C ASN A 103 -19.19 11.67 16.96
N GLY A 104 -20.26 10.91 16.70
CA GLY A 104 -21.57 11.44 16.39
C GLY A 104 -21.84 11.69 14.91
N GLU A 105 -20.96 11.25 14.01
CA GLU A 105 -21.24 11.27 12.58
C GLU A 105 -22.28 10.19 12.24
N ASN A 106 -23.40 10.60 11.62
CA ASN A 106 -24.46 9.68 11.23
C ASN A 106 -24.08 8.95 9.94
N LEU A 107 -23.39 7.82 10.07
CA LEU A 107 -22.89 7.03 8.95
C LEU A 107 -23.81 5.83 8.67
N PRO A 108 -24.23 5.58 7.42
CA PRO A 108 -25.07 4.43 7.06
C PRO A 108 -24.36 3.10 7.36
N PRO A 109 -25.07 1.97 7.51
CA PRO A 109 -24.46 0.68 7.78
C PRO A 109 -23.51 0.27 6.65
N THR A 110 -22.47 -0.49 6.99
CA THR A 110 -21.53 -1.05 6.03
C THR A 110 -22.27 -2.05 5.14
N GLU A 111 -22.41 -1.73 3.85
CA GLU A 111 -23.07 -2.61 2.88
C GLU A 111 -22.00 -3.41 2.12
N LYS A 112 -22.30 -4.64 1.71
CA LYS A 112 -21.47 -5.36 0.73
C LYS A 112 -21.86 -4.85 -0.66
N ASN A 113 -20.97 -4.15 -1.35
CA ASN A 113 -21.19 -3.79 -2.76
C ASN A 113 -20.62 -4.89 -3.65
N GLU A 114 -21.50 -5.50 -4.43
CA GLU A 114 -21.19 -6.56 -5.39
C GLU A 114 -20.41 -6.04 -6.61
N GLU A 115 -20.54 -4.75 -6.96
CA GLU A 115 -19.82 -4.10 -8.06
C GLU A 115 -18.32 -3.97 -7.79
N PHE A 116 -17.92 -3.84 -6.51
CA PHE A 116 -16.54 -3.54 -6.10
C PHE A 116 -15.84 -4.66 -5.32
N GLY A 117 -16.45 -5.84 -5.23
CA GLY A 117 -15.76 -7.05 -4.75
C GLY A 117 -15.30 -6.95 -3.29
N ARG A 118 -16.26 -6.97 -2.36
CA ARG A 118 -16.10 -7.08 -0.90
C ARG A 118 -15.37 -5.91 -0.21
N PHE A 119 -16.20 -5.16 0.52
CA PHE A 119 -15.96 -4.02 1.40
C PHE A 119 -16.11 -2.64 0.74
N CYS A 120 -17.17 -1.94 1.13
CA CYS A 120 -17.42 -0.55 0.78
C CYS A 120 -18.23 0.10 1.89
N HIS A 121 -17.72 1.20 2.43
CA HIS A 121 -18.51 2.08 3.28
C HIS A 121 -19.02 3.24 2.41
N LYS A 122 -20.21 3.82 2.66
CA LYS A 122 -20.67 4.97 1.85
C LYS A 122 -19.75 6.21 2.01
N ASP A 123 -19.11 6.34 3.16
CA ASP A 123 -18.11 7.41 3.46
C ASP A 123 -16.68 7.06 3.04
N PHE A 124 -16.42 5.79 2.71
CA PHE A 124 -15.20 5.36 2.04
C PHE A 124 -15.59 4.46 0.86
N PRO A 125 -16.26 5.03 -0.16
CA PRO A 125 -16.87 4.27 -1.24
C PRO A 125 -15.84 4.01 -2.32
N PHE A 126 -14.76 3.33 -1.93
CA PHE A 126 -13.71 2.94 -2.86
C PHE A 126 -13.43 1.43 -2.72
N PRO A 127 -13.11 0.75 -3.82
CA PRO A 127 -12.75 -0.65 -3.80
C PRO A 127 -11.41 -0.87 -3.09
N ILE A 128 -11.35 -1.94 -2.30
CA ILE A 128 -10.09 -2.51 -1.82
C ILE A 128 -9.83 -3.76 -2.66
N VAL A 129 -8.87 -3.68 -3.56
CA VAL A 129 -8.62 -4.70 -4.59
C VAL A 129 -7.37 -5.49 -4.24
N THR A 130 -7.55 -6.80 -4.07
CA THR A 130 -6.41 -7.69 -3.88
C THR A 130 -5.59 -7.79 -5.17
N GLY A 131 -4.31 -7.44 -5.09
CA GLY A 131 -3.36 -7.57 -6.17
C GLY A 131 -2.55 -8.86 -6.11
N ARG A 132 -1.46 -8.91 -6.88
CA ARG A 132 -0.67 -10.13 -7.04
C ARG A 132 0.26 -10.34 -5.85
N ASP A 133 0.27 -11.59 -5.38
CA ASP A 133 1.18 -12.15 -4.38
C ASP A 133 2.61 -12.37 -4.91
N VAL A 134 2.76 -12.38 -6.24
CA VAL A 134 4.01 -12.71 -6.93
C VAL A 134 4.70 -11.48 -7.56
N PRO A 135 6.00 -11.29 -7.31
CA PRO A 135 6.78 -10.25 -8.00
C PRO A 135 7.05 -10.60 -9.47
N LEU A 136 7.16 -9.56 -10.30
CA LEU A 136 7.62 -9.65 -11.68
C LEU A 136 9.16 -9.74 -11.70
N GLY A 137 9.72 -10.88 -12.13
CA GLY A 137 11.18 -11.08 -12.28
C GLY A 137 11.88 -11.78 -11.11
N THR A 138 13.09 -12.30 -11.36
CA THR A 138 13.77 -13.37 -10.60
C THR A 138 14.44 -12.98 -9.27
N HIS A 139 14.11 -11.85 -8.65
CA HIS A 139 14.70 -11.47 -7.34
C HIS A 139 13.90 -12.05 -6.16
N ARG A 140 13.83 -13.39 -6.10
CA ARG A 140 12.97 -14.17 -5.19
C ARG A 140 13.48 -14.35 -3.76
N HIS A 141 14.75 -14.06 -3.46
CA HIS A 141 15.40 -14.59 -2.25
C HIS A 141 15.50 -13.62 -1.06
N TYR A 142 15.01 -12.38 -1.16
CA TYR A 142 15.32 -11.34 -0.16
C TYR A 142 14.19 -10.95 0.80
N PHE A 143 12.97 -11.48 0.66
CA PHE A 143 11.81 -10.82 1.26
C PHE A 143 10.84 -11.74 2.03
N TYR A 144 11.37 -12.70 2.80
CA TYR A 144 10.57 -13.46 3.77
C TYR A 144 11.08 -13.19 5.20
N THR A 145 10.50 -12.21 5.88
CA THR A 145 10.78 -11.95 7.31
C THR A 145 9.71 -12.50 8.25
N GLY A 146 8.59 -13.02 7.74
CA GLY A 146 7.59 -13.74 8.55
C GLY A 146 6.78 -12.87 9.52
N VAL A 147 6.87 -11.54 9.41
CA VAL A 147 6.16 -10.58 10.29
C VAL A 147 4.88 -10.01 9.67
N GLU A 148 4.45 -10.53 8.51
CA GLU A 148 3.25 -10.03 7.82
C GLU A 148 1.98 -10.20 8.69
N GLY A 149 1.31 -9.08 8.98
CA GLY A 149 0.04 -9.01 9.68
C GLY A 149 0.11 -8.96 11.21
N LEU A 150 1.31 -8.84 11.79
CA LEU A 150 1.49 -8.74 13.25
C LEU A 150 1.57 -7.28 13.70
N THR A 151 0.90 -6.94 14.79
CA THR A 151 1.14 -5.66 15.47
C THR A 151 2.45 -5.72 16.25
N ARG A 152 3.10 -4.57 16.45
CA ARG A 152 4.40 -4.45 17.15
C ARG A 152 4.39 -5.05 18.58
N ASP A 153 3.21 -5.21 19.18
CA ASP A 153 3.03 -5.70 20.54
C ASP A 153 2.58 -7.18 20.61
N GLY A 154 2.50 -7.88 19.48
CA GLY A 154 2.17 -9.32 19.45
C GLY A 154 0.69 -9.64 19.70
N GLU A 155 -0.19 -8.64 19.81
CA GLU A 155 -1.62 -8.88 19.69
C GLU A 155 -1.96 -9.13 18.22
N GLU A 156 -2.48 -10.32 17.93
CA GLU A 156 -2.79 -10.73 16.57
C GLU A 156 -4.05 -9.99 16.09
N LEU A 157 -3.94 -9.32 14.93
CA LEU A 157 -5.09 -8.70 14.23
C LEU A 157 -6.14 -9.72 13.80
N PHE A 158 -5.73 -10.98 13.66
CA PHE A 158 -6.50 -12.13 13.20
C PHE A 158 -6.20 -13.29 14.13
N LYS A 159 -7.13 -14.24 14.24
CA LYS A 159 -6.83 -15.51 14.90
C LYS A 159 -5.85 -16.33 14.05
N VAL A 160 -5.07 -17.20 14.67
CA VAL A 160 -4.13 -18.11 13.99
C VAL A 160 -4.82 -18.87 12.85
N GLU A 161 -6.04 -19.38 13.07
CA GLU A 161 -6.78 -20.13 12.05
C GLU A 161 -7.13 -19.26 10.83
N GLU A 162 -7.52 -18.01 11.06
CA GLU A 162 -7.82 -17.03 10.00
C GLU A 162 -6.55 -16.69 9.19
N LEU A 163 -5.39 -16.61 9.86
CA LEU A 163 -4.10 -16.39 9.21
C LEU A 163 -3.70 -17.58 8.32
N GLU A 164 -3.94 -18.81 8.76
CA GLU A 164 -3.65 -20.01 7.97
C GLU A 164 -4.51 -20.05 6.70
N GLU A 165 -5.82 -19.78 6.81
CA GLU A 165 -6.73 -19.68 5.66
C GLU A 165 -6.28 -18.61 4.65
N LEU A 166 -5.84 -17.45 5.13
CA LEU A 166 -5.38 -16.36 4.26
C LEU A 166 -4.05 -16.66 3.58
N LYS A 167 -3.21 -17.51 4.19
CA LYS A 167 -1.89 -17.95 3.68
C LYS A 167 -2.00 -19.11 2.70
N GLU A 168 -3.15 -19.76 2.57
CA GLU A 168 -3.31 -20.86 1.62
C GLU A 168 -2.99 -20.40 0.20
N ILE A 169 -2.22 -21.23 -0.50
CA ILE A 169 -1.80 -20.97 -1.88
C ILE A 169 -3.04 -20.92 -2.76
N LEU A 170 -3.29 -19.75 -3.32
CA LEU A 170 -4.41 -19.51 -4.22
C LEU A 170 -4.40 -20.44 -5.42
N SER A 171 -5.56 -20.98 -5.75
CA SER A 171 -5.79 -21.64 -7.03
C SER A 171 -5.52 -20.67 -8.20
N GLU A 172 -5.15 -21.20 -9.37
CA GLU A 172 -4.94 -20.37 -10.57
C GLU A 172 -6.18 -19.53 -10.93
N SER A 173 -7.37 -20.08 -10.71
CA SER A 173 -8.64 -19.36 -10.88
C SER A 173 -8.77 -18.18 -9.91
N GLU A 174 -8.47 -18.36 -8.63
CA GLU A 174 -8.52 -17.26 -7.66
C GLU A 174 -7.48 -16.18 -7.98
N ARG A 175 -6.26 -16.56 -8.41
CA ARG A 175 -5.22 -15.58 -8.81
C ARG A 175 -5.60 -14.77 -10.03
N SER A 176 -6.51 -15.25 -10.87
CA SER A 176 -7.02 -14.50 -12.02
C SER A 176 -7.99 -13.38 -11.60
N GLU A 177 -8.63 -13.52 -10.44
CA GLU A 177 -9.49 -12.49 -9.84
C GLU A 177 -8.67 -11.38 -9.15
N HIS A 178 -7.39 -11.63 -8.83
CA HIS A 178 -6.47 -10.68 -8.20
C HIS A 178 -5.95 -9.68 -9.24
N ASN A 179 -6.73 -8.63 -9.47
CA ASN A 179 -6.58 -7.79 -10.65
C ASN A 179 -6.39 -6.30 -10.36
N ALA A 180 -5.60 -5.99 -9.33
CA ALA A 180 -5.16 -4.63 -9.02
C ALA A 180 -4.64 -3.88 -10.26
N ALA A 181 -3.85 -4.55 -11.11
CA ALA A 181 -3.36 -3.97 -12.36
C ALA A 181 -4.49 -3.53 -13.31
N ARG A 182 -5.51 -4.37 -13.55
CA ARG A 182 -6.67 -3.98 -14.36
C ARG A 182 -7.46 -2.87 -13.69
N PHE A 183 -7.64 -2.93 -12.38
CA PHE A 183 -8.34 -1.88 -11.65
C PHE A 183 -7.64 -0.53 -11.82
N ILE A 184 -6.33 -0.47 -11.64
CA ILE A 184 -5.51 0.74 -11.84
C ILE A 184 -5.70 1.26 -13.27
N VAL A 185 -5.57 0.40 -14.28
CA VAL A 185 -5.76 0.79 -15.68
C VAL A 185 -7.17 1.33 -15.92
N GLN A 186 -8.21 0.69 -15.36
CA GLN A 186 -9.60 1.15 -15.48
C GLN A 186 -9.81 2.53 -14.85
N GLN A 187 -9.23 2.79 -13.68
CA GLN A 187 -9.33 4.11 -13.04
C GLN A 187 -8.61 5.19 -13.85
N VAL A 188 -7.42 4.89 -14.38
CA VAL A 188 -6.67 5.82 -15.23
C VAL A 188 -7.44 6.14 -16.52
N LEU A 189 -8.09 5.14 -17.13
CA LEU A 189 -8.93 5.35 -18.32
C LEU A 189 -10.22 6.13 -18.02
N LYS A 190 -10.80 5.94 -16.83
CA LYS A 190 -12.02 6.63 -16.39
C LYS A 190 -11.74 8.08 -15.99
N PHE A 191 -10.55 8.36 -15.45
CA PHE A 191 -10.12 9.67 -14.99
C PHE A 191 -8.78 10.04 -15.65
N PRO A 192 -8.77 10.29 -16.97
CA PRO A 192 -7.55 10.74 -17.65
C PRO A 192 -7.07 12.05 -17.02
N GLY A 193 -5.76 12.17 -16.81
CA GLY A 193 -5.16 13.45 -16.42
C GLY A 193 -5.39 14.50 -17.50
N GLU A 194 -5.60 15.74 -17.10
CA GLU A 194 -5.62 16.90 -18.01
C GLU A 194 -4.23 17.16 -18.63
#